data_AF-A0A2N5I5A5-F1
#
_entry.id   AF-A0A2N5I5A5-F1
#
_cell.length_a   1.000
_cell.length_b   1.000
_cell.length_c   1.000
_cell.angle_alpha   90.00
_cell.angle_beta   90.00
_cell.angle_gamma   90.00
#
_symmetry.space_group_name_H-M   'P 1'
#
loop_
_entity.id
_entity.type
_entity.pdbx_description
1 polymer ?
#
loop_
_entity_poly.entity_id
_entity_poly.type
_entity_poly.pdbx_seq_one_letter_code
_entity_poly.pdbx_strand_id
1 'polypeptide(L)'
;MKKEYSLFLLCIADTAFTGFGEELYIIEEANPLMLFLQERSWMLFYLIKIVLPAALLILTRDVQSKLVNVLLKLALILYGAVTLYHVGWITLYWLLK
;
A
#
# COMPACT_ATOMS: atom_id res chain seq x y z
N MET A 1 -16.57 11.46 -1.00
CA MET A 1 -15.59 12.09 -0.10
C MET A 1 -14.87 11.08 0.81
N LYS A 2 -14.63 9.82 0.39
CA LYS A 2 -14.20 8.77 1.34
C LYS A 2 -13.23 7.73 0.78
N LYS A 3 -13.55 7.05 -0.32
CA LYS A 3 -12.84 5.83 -0.73
C LYS A 3 -11.42 6.09 -1.20
N GLU A 4 -11.24 7.16 -1.97
CA GLU A 4 -9.97 7.53 -2.58
C GLU A 4 -8.98 7.95 -1.48
N TYR A 5 -9.43 8.77 -0.53
CA TYR A 5 -8.66 9.14 0.67
C TYR A 5 -8.37 7.95 1.58
N SER A 6 -9.35 7.06 1.82
CA SER A 6 -9.11 5.84 2.58
C SER A 6 -8.08 4.95 1.89
N LEU A 7 -8.18 4.78 0.57
CA LEU A 7 -7.21 4.02 -0.21
C LEU A 7 -5.81 4.65 -0.11
N PHE A 8 -5.71 5.98 -0.24
CA PHE A 8 -4.44 6.69 -0.08
C PHE A 8 -3.81 6.45 1.30
N LEU A 9 -4.59 6.52 2.38
CA LEU A 9 -4.11 6.23 3.72
C LEU A 9 -3.67 4.77 3.88
N LEU A 10 -4.39 3.81 3.29
CA LEU A 10 -3.98 2.41 3.30
C LEU A 10 -2.69 2.19 2.51
N CYS A 11 -2.48 2.89 1.39
CA CYS A 11 -1.23 2.82 0.64
C CYS A 11 -0.05 3.39 1.45
N ILE A 12 -0.26 4.48 2.21
CA ILE A 12 0.76 5.01 3.13
C ILE A 12 1.09 3.98 4.21
N ALA A 13 0.06 3.36 4.81
CA ALA A 13 0.25 2.33 5.83
C ALA A 13 1.00 1.11 5.29
N ASP A 14 0.60 0.59 4.13
CA ASP A 14 1.29 -0.49 3.40
C ASP A 14 2.78 -0.17 3.20
N THR A 15 3.06 1.04 2.72
CA THR A 15 4.43 1.51 2.48
C THR A 15 5.26 1.53 3.76
N ALA A 16 4.70 2.06 4.85
CA ALA A 16 5.37 2.13 6.15
C ALA A 16 5.59 0.74 6.75
N PHE A 17 4.58 -0.12 6.73
CA PHE A 17 4.66 -1.46 7.31
C PHE A 17 5.55 -2.39 6.49
N THR A 18 5.55 -2.28 5.15
CA THR A 18 6.49 -3.03 4.31
C THR A 18 7.92 -2.62 4.63
N GLY A 19 8.21 -1.31 4.65
CA GLY A 19 9.55 -0.83 5.00
C GLY A 19 10.02 -1.30 6.37
N PHE A 20 9.15 -1.20 7.39
CA PHE A 20 9.47 -1.68 8.75
C PHE A 20 9.68 -3.20 8.80
N GLY A 21 8.83 -3.96 8.10
CA GLY A 21 8.90 -5.41 8.09
C GLY A 21 10.16 -5.94 7.39
N GLU A 22 10.57 -5.29 6.31
CA GLU A 22 11.80 -5.64 5.59
C GLU A 22 13.06 -5.20 6.35
N GLU A 23 13.08 -4.03 6.98
CA GLU A 23 14.21 -3.58 7.82
C GLU A 23 14.44 -4.53 9.01
N LEU A 24 13.37 -5.15 9.52
CA LEU A 24 13.44 -6.18 10.56
C LEU A 24 13.61 -7.61 10.03
N TYR A 25 13.71 -7.81 8.71
CA TYR A 25 13.81 -9.12 8.06
C TYR A 25 12.67 -10.09 8.42
N ILE A 26 11.45 -9.56 8.68
CA ILE A 26 10.27 -10.35 9.06
C ILE A 26 9.47 -10.77 7.82
N ILE A 27 9.42 -9.90 6.83
CA ILE A 27 8.73 -10.11 5.55
C ILE A 27 9.64 -9.69 4.40
N GLU A 28 9.32 -10.14 3.20
CA GLU A 28 9.98 -9.75 1.95
C GLU A 28 8.94 -9.11 1.02
N GLU A 29 9.36 -8.15 0.18
CA GLU A 29 8.49 -7.56 -0.84
C GLU A 29 8.08 -8.61 -1.89
N ALA A 30 6.79 -8.97 -1.86
CA ALA A 30 6.23 -9.99 -2.75
C ALA A 30 5.99 -9.47 -4.19
N ASN A 31 5.95 -8.15 -4.39
CA ASN A 31 5.73 -7.57 -5.71
C ASN A 31 7.06 -7.48 -6.49
N PRO A 32 7.25 -8.26 -7.59
CA PRO A 32 8.52 -8.30 -8.31
C PRO A 32 8.95 -6.94 -8.88
N LEU A 33 7.99 -6.09 -9.26
CA LEU A 33 8.29 -4.75 -9.74
C LEU A 33 8.80 -3.86 -8.61
N MET A 34 8.18 -3.93 -7.43
CA MET A 34 8.60 -3.12 -6.29
C MET A 34 9.95 -3.60 -5.76
N LEU A 35 10.17 -4.91 -5.71
CA LEU A 35 11.47 -5.50 -5.37
C LEU A 35 12.58 -4.98 -6.30
N PHE A 36 12.35 -5.00 -7.62
CA PHE A 36 13.30 -4.45 -8.60
C PHE A 36 13.61 -2.95 -8.39
N LEU A 37 12.61 -2.17 -7.97
CA LEU A 37 12.79 -0.74 -7.69
C LEU A 37 13.55 -0.52 -6.38
N GLN A 38 13.24 -1.31 -5.37
CA GLN A 38 13.87 -1.30 -4.05
C GLN A 38 15.35 -1.68 -4.12
N GLU A 39 15.68 -2.74 -4.86
CA GLU A 39 17.06 -3.19 -5.12
C GLU A 39 17.92 -2.08 -5.76
N ARG A 40 17.30 -1.14 -6.50
CA ARG A 40 17.99 0.01 -7.09
C ARG A 40 18.03 1.20 -6.14
N SER A 41 16.93 1.49 -5.47
CA SER A 41 16.83 2.59 -4.52
C SER A 41 15.55 2.51 -3.70
N TRP A 42 15.70 2.50 -2.37
CA TRP A 42 14.60 2.70 -1.42
C TRP A 42 13.82 3.98 -1.71
N MET A 43 14.48 5.04 -2.19
CA MET A 43 13.80 6.29 -2.54
C MET A 43 12.82 6.09 -3.71
N LEU A 44 13.17 5.29 -4.73
CA LEU A 44 12.27 4.98 -5.85
C LEU A 44 11.09 4.13 -5.40
N PHE A 45 11.33 3.16 -4.52
CA PHE A 45 10.29 2.35 -3.90
C PHE A 45 9.25 3.23 -3.18
N TYR A 46 9.69 4.10 -2.27
CA TYR A 46 8.80 5.00 -1.53
C TYR A 46 8.10 5.99 -2.44
N LEU A 47 8.82 6.58 -3.40
CA LEU A 47 8.27 7.56 -4.32
C LEU A 47 7.12 6.96 -5.13
N ILE A 48 7.30 5.77 -5.70
CA ILE A 48 6.26 5.13 -6.52
C ILE A 48 5.05 4.75 -5.67
N LYS A 49 5.25 4.17 -4.48
CA LYS A 49 4.14 3.79 -3.59
C LYS A 49 3.34 4.99 -3.05
N ILE A 50 3.89 6.21 -3.06
CA ILE A 50 3.21 7.43 -2.60
C ILE A 50 2.64 8.25 -3.78
N VAL A 51 3.41 8.43 -4.85
CA VAL A 51 3.02 9.26 -5.99
C VAL A 51 1.87 8.64 -6.77
N LEU A 52 1.85 7.32 -6.97
CA LEU A 52 0.76 6.65 -7.68
C LEU A 52 -0.61 6.83 -7.00
N PRO A 53 -0.77 6.55 -5.69
CA PRO A 53 -2.06 6.78 -5.04
C PRO A 53 -2.38 8.28 -4.88
N ALA A 54 -1.39 9.17 -4.78
CA ALA A 54 -1.64 10.61 -4.83
C ALA A 54 -2.15 11.06 -6.21
N ALA A 55 -1.57 10.56 -7.29
CA ALA A 55 -2.05 10.80 -8.65
C ALA A 55 -3.48 10.26 -8.83
N LEU A 56 -3.78 9.08 -8.27
CA LEU A 56 -5.12 8.50 -8.30
C LEU A 56 -6.16 9.43 -7.63
N LEU A 57 -5.82 10.06 -6.48
CA LEU A 57 -6.69 11.06 -5.83
C LEU A 57 -7.04 12.21 -6.78
N ILE A 58 -6.05 12.73 -7.50
CA ILE A 58 -6.22 13.87 -8.41
C ILE A 58 -7.04 13.45 -9.62
N LEU A 59 -6.66 12.34 -10.26
CA LEU A 59 -7.27 11.87 -11.51
C LEU A 59 -8.72 11.42 -11.34
N THR A 60 -9.10 10.93 -10.16
CA THR A 60 -10.46 10.40 -9.93
C THR A 60 -11.42 11.42 -9.33
N ARG A 61 -10.96 12.65 -9.04
CA ARG A 61 -11.75 13.71 -8.40
C ARG A 61 -13.09 13.99 -9.08
N ASP A 62 -13.08 14.04 -10.42
CA ASP A 62 -14.25 14.41 -11.24
C ASP A 62 -14.76 13.24 -12.11
N VAL A 63 -14.23 12.03 -11.91
CA VAL A 63 -14.57 10.86 -12.73
C VAL A 63 -15.82 10.17 -12.21
N GLN A 64 -16.90 10.21 -13.00
CA GLN A 64 -18.19 9.58 -12.67
C GLN A 64 -18.40 8.19 -13.31
N SER A 65 -17.32 7.47 -13.60
CA SER A 65 -17.40 6.14 -14.20
C SER A 65 -17.79 5.07 -13.17
N LYS A 66 -18.79 4.25 -13.52
CA LYS A 66 -19.18 3.06 -12.73
C LYS A 66 -18.03 2.07 -12.60
N LEU A 67 -17.28 1.86 -13.68
CA LEU A 67 -16.12 0.98 -13.70
C LEU A 67 -15.05 1.46 -12.72
N VAL A 68 -14.69 2.74 -12.77
CA VAL A 68 -13.71 3.34 -11.85
C VAL A 68 -14.15 3.19 -10.39
N ASN A 69 -15.44 3.40 -10.11
CA ASN A 69 -15.99 3.18 -8.77
C ASN A 69 -15.90 1.73 -8.28
N VAL A 70 -16.07 0.74 -9.18
CA VAL A 70 -15.92 -0.67 -8.84
C VAL A 70 -14.45 -0.99 -8.57
N LEU A 71 -13.54 -0.54 -9.44
CA LEU A 71 -12.10 -0.73 -9.27
C LEU A 71 -11.58 -0.11 -7.97
N LEU A 72 -12.02 1.10 -7.63
CA LEU A 72 -11.66 1.75 -6.35
C LEU A 72 -12.15 0.96 -5.14
N LYS A 73 -13.35 0.36 -5.20
CA LYS A 73 -13.85 -0.50 -4.11
C LYS A 73 -13.02 -1.77 -3.98
N LEU A 74 -12.68 -2.41 -5.10
CA LEU A 74 -11.84 -3.62 -5.11
C LEU A 74 -10.44 -3.31 -4.56
N ALA A 75 -9.85 -2.20 -4.99
CA ALA A 75 -8.56 -1.74 -4.47
C ALA A 75 -8.63 -1.49 -2.95
N LEU A 76 -9.70 -0.85 -2.46
CA LEU A 76 -9.89 -0.61 -1.03
C LEU A 76 -10.01 -1.92 -0.23
N ILE A 77 -10.73 -2.92 -0.75
CA ILE A 77 -10.83 -4.24 -0.13
C ILE A 77 -9.47 -4.93 -0.09
N LEU A 78 -8.75 -4.91 -1.21
CA LEU A 78 -7.43 -5.53 -1.32
C LEU A 78 -6.43 -4.91 -0.34
N TYR A 79 -6.31 -3.58 -0.34
CA TYR A 79 -5.43 -2.86 0.58
C TYR A 79 -5.87 -3.00 2.04
N GLY A 80 -7.17 -3.13 2.30
CA GLY A 80 -7.69 -3.46 3.62
C GLY A 80 -7.21 -4.84 4.09
N ALA A 81 -7.28 -5.86 3.22
CA ALA A 81 -6.79 -7.20 3.53
C ALA A 81 -5.27 -7.23 3.76
N VAL A 82 -4.50 -6.54 2.92
CA VAL A 82 -3.04 -6.40 3.09
C VAL A 82 -2.71 -5.69 4.41
N THR A 83 -3.45 -4.65 4.77
CA THR A 83 -3.27 -3.96 6.06
C THR A 83 -3.54 -4.89 7.25
N LEU A 84 -4.57 -5.73 7.17
CA LEU A 84 -4.84 -6.73 8.21
C LEU A 84 -3.71 -7.78 8.30
N TYR A 85 -3.14 -8.19 7.16
CA TYR A 85 -1.96 -9.03 7.13
C TYR A 85 -0.77 -8.37 7.86
N HIS A 86 -0.54 -7.07 7.63
CA HIS A 86 0.48 -6.32 8.36
C HIS A 86 0.26 -6.32 9.86
N VAL A 87 -0.95 -5.99 10.29
CA VAL A 87 -1.30 -6.02 11.72
C VAL A 87 -1.08 -7.42 12.30
N GLY A 88 -1.41 -8.47 11.55
CA GLY A 88 -1.22 -9.86 11.97
C GLY A 88 0.24 -10.20 12.25
N TRP A 89 1.15 -9.98 11.29
CA TRP A 89 2.56 -10.31 11.51
C TRP A 89 3.23 -9.36 12.50
N ILE A 90 2.86 -8.07 12.54
CA ILE A 90 3.38 -7.12 13.54
C ILE A 90 3.00 -7.59 14.94
N THR A 91 1.75 -7.96 15.15
CA THR A 91 1.26 -8.48 16.44
C THR A 91 2.01 -9.74 16.83
N LEU A 92 2.18 -10.68 15.88
CA LEU A 92 2.91 -11.92 16.12
C LEU A 92 4.37 -11.67 16.50
N TYR A 93 5.04 -10.74 15.80
CA TYR A 93 6.42 -10.35 16.09
C TYR A 93 6.57 -9.81 17.51
N TRP A 94 5.66 -8.95 17.98
CA TRP A 94 5.72 -8.41 19.34
C TRP A 94 5.35 -9.42 20.43
N LEU A 95 4.50 -10.41 20.12
CA LEU A 95 4.11 -11.44 21.09
C LEU A 95 5.16 -12.55 21.27
N LEU A 96 5.95 -12.84 20.24
CA LEU A 96 6.96 -13.91 20.25
C LEU A 96 8.38 -13.42 20.61
N LYS A 97 8.54 -12.12 20.81
CA LYS A 97 9.80 -11.47 21.21
C LYS A 97 9.88 -11.35 22.73
#